data_AF-A0A067CQH6-F1
#
_entry.id   AF-A0A067CQH6-F1
#
_cell.length_a   1.000
_cell.length_b   1.000
_cell.length_c   1.000
_cell.angle_alpha   90.00
_cell.angle_beta   90.00
_cell.angle_gamma   90.00
#
_symmetry.space_group_name_H-M   'P 1'
#
loop_
_entity.id
_entity.type
_entity.pdbx_description
1 polymer ?
#
loop_
_entity_poly.entity_id
_entity_poly.type
_entity_poly.pdbx_seq_one_letter_code
_entity_poly.pdbx_strand_id
1 'polypeptide(L)'
;MGKKVFNPISPHFWSADEHARFLEALEKVGQCAPTPAVWGLIADHVGSRTDKDVQLHANRYFLQLQMLNTQKRKEMQAMQAVDAKWSREDDARFEELLAAHSSATCYNWEAVAAQLPNKTPRTVRDRYLKLVYDIAHIENGYHVTMHLGGAHEDRTPPGSSNAEPCAMYDCCTMLTPDEEDALMTALEETKIPPMATPPMLAVVAAAVVAMTNHVNRKPPTRETPKFSKDDAKHALLQALMMENADTGTVLNGLHRALRLHDMRYNDAPRNDTFVQKAEPYASNQHHPMDLDTFSVL
;
A
#
# COMPACT_ATOMS: atom_id res chain seq x y z
N MET A 1 2.75 16.95 -15.41
CA MET A 1 3.96 16.14 -15.18
C MET A 1 4.51 16.47 -13.79
N GLY A 2 4.21 15.63 -12.80
CA GLY A 2 4.68 15.84 -11.42
C GLY A 2 6.17 15.58 -11.34
N LYS A 3 6.97 16.61 -11.09
CA LYS A 3 8.39 16.45 -10.78
C LYS A 3 8.46 15.64 -9.48
N LYS A 4 9.03 14.44 -9.54
CA LYS A 4 9.43 13.68 -8.34
C LYS A 4 10.27 14.64 -7.50
N VAL A 5 9.77 15.04 -6.33
CA VAL A 5 10.56 15.80 -5.37
C VAL A 5 11.63 14.84 -4.88
N PHE A 6 12.81 14.93 -5.50
CA PHE A 6 14.01 14.25 -5.05
C PHE A 6 14.34 14.89 -3.70
N ASN A 7 13.95 14.25 -2.60
CA ASN A 7 14.52 14.63 -1.31
C ASN A 7 16.02 14.32 -1.40
N PRO A 8 16.89 15.33 -1.41
CA PRO A 8 18.30 15.08 -1.54
C PRO A 8 18.71 14.25 -0.34
N ILE A 9 19.44 13.17 -0.61
CA ILE A 9 19.93 12.24 0.41
C ILE A 9 20.82 13.02 1.42
N SER A 10 21.31 14.23 1.12
CA SER A 10 21.90 15.10 2.14
C SER A 10 21.25 16.50 2.18
N PRO A 11 20.14 16.70 2.91
CA PRO A 11 19.53 18.01 3.03
C PRO A 11 20.10 18.71 4.27
N HIS A 12 20.82 19.81 4.01
CA HIS A 12 20.96 21.04 4.83
C HIS A 12 22.29 21.76 4.54
N PHE A 13 23.30 21.08 3.99
CA PHE A 13 24.59 21.69 3.63
C PHE A 13 24.86 21.79 2.12
N TRP A 14 24.20 20.97 1.29
CA TRP A 14 24.33 20.95 -0.17
C TRP A 14 23.02 21.36 -0.85
N SER A 15 23.08 22.24 -1.84
CA SER A 15 21.93 22.56 -2.68
C SER A 15 21.60 21.44 -3.67
N ALA A 16 20.37 21.42 -4.17
CA ALA A 16 19.94 20.43 -5.17
C ALA A 16 20.82 20.45 -6.42
N ASP A 17 21.22 21.65 -6.88
CA ASP A 17 22.06 21.82 -8.06
C ASP A 17 23.50 21.33 -7.83
N GLU A 18 24.07 21.60 -6.66
CA GLU A 18 25.39 21.08 -6.31
C GLU A 18 25.39 19.55 -6.21
N HIS A 19 24.34 18.98 -5.60
CA HIS A 19 24.20 17.54 -5.52
C HIS A 19 24.02 16.91 -6.91
N ALA A 20 23.26 17.53 -7.80
CA ALA A 20 23.10 17.08 -9.18
C ALA A 20 24.44 17.08 -9.93
N ARG A 21 25.23 18.16 -9.84
CA ARG A 21 26.58 18.21 -10.42
C ARG A 21 27.51 17.16 -9.81
N PHE A 22 27.42 16.92 -8.49
CA PHE A 22 28.18 15.86 -7.83
C PHE A 22 27.85 14.47 -8.40
N LEU A 23 26.57 14.16 -8.62
CA LEU A 23 26.16 12.88 -9.21
C LEU A 23 26.62 12.74 -10.67
N GLU A 24 26.51 13.80 -11.46
CA GLU A 24 27.02 13.83 -12.85
C GLU A 24 28.54 13.60 -12.90
N ALA A 25 29.28 14.22 -11.98
CA ALA A 25 30.73 14.03 -11.86
C ALA A 25 31.08 12.60 -11.46
N LEU A 26 30.35 12.00 -10.51
CA LEU A 26 30.52 10.59 -10.15
C LEU A 26 30.26 9.64 -11.34
N GLU A 27 29.23 9.92 -12.14
CA GLU A 27 28.92 9.14 -13.34
C GLU A 27 30.05 9.23 -14.39
N LYS A 28 30.60 10.43 -14.62
CA LYS A 28 31.72 10.65 -15.55
C LYS A 28 33.02 10.00 -15.10
N VAL A 29 33.30 10.03 -13.80
CA VAL A 29 34.47 9.37 -13.20
C VAL A 29 34.33 7.84 -13.23
N GLY A 30 33.10 7.32 -13.18
CA GLY A 30 32.82 5.90 -13.22
C GLY A 30 33.39 5.14 -12.02
N GLN A 31 33.90 3.93 -12.25
CA GLN A 31 34.43 3.03 -11.21
C GLN A 31 35.91 3.30 -10.85
N CYS A 32 36.43 4.50 -11.14
CA CYS A 32 37.80 4.84 -10.77
C CYS A 32 37.99 4.78 -9.24
N ALA A 33 39.16 4.29 -8.81
CA ALA A 33 39.50 4.24 -7.40
C ALA A 33 39.47 5.66 -6.79
N PRO A 34 38.98 5.83 -5.56
CA PRO A 34 38.88 7.12 -4.90
C PRO A 34 40.28 7.64 -4.54
N THR A 35 40.90 8.34 -5.49
CA THR A 35 42.19 9.00 -5.31
C THR A 35 41.98 10.50 -5.06
N PRO A 36 42.94 11.19 -4.41
CA PRO A 36 42.87 12.64 -4.24
C PRO A 36 42.62 13.41 -5.55
N ALA A 37 43.21 12.95 -6.66
CA ALA A 37 43.02 13.55 -7.99
C ALA A 37 41.57 13.43 -8.48
N VAL A 38 40.92 12.28 -8.26
CA VAL A 38 39.51 12.06 -8.60
C VAL A 38 38.60 13.00 -7.81
N TRP A 39 38.88 13.21 -6.52
CA TRP A 39 38.11 14.16 -5.71
C TRP A 39 38.28 15.61 -6.15
N GLY A 40 39.49 15.97 -6.61
CA GLY A 40 39.74 17.27 -7.25
C GLY A 40 38.88 17.46 -8.50
N LEU A 41 38.85 16.48 -9.40
CA LEU A 41 38.01 16.54 -10.61
C LEU A 41 36.52 16.69 -10.30
N ILE A 42 36.03 15.97 -9.28
CA ILE A 42 34.63 16.09 -8.86
C ILE A 42 34.37 17.47 -8.25
N ALA A 43 35.29 18.00 -7.44
CA ALA A 43 35.19 19.34 -6.87
C ALA A 43 35.16 20.43 -7.96
N ASP A 44 36.02 20.32 -8.97
CA ASP A 44 36.06 21.22 -10.12
C ASP A 44 34.73 21.20 -10.90
N HIS A 45 34.13 20.02 -11.09
CA HIS A 45 32.84 19.89 -11.77
C HIS A 45 31.67 20.44 -10.92
N VAL A 46 31.72 20.29 -9.59
CA VAL A 46 30.72 20.90 -8.69
C VAL A 46 30.87 22.42 -8.66
N GLY A 47 32.10 22.93 -8.74
CA GLY A 47 32.47 24.34 -8.90
C GLY A 47 32.40 25.21 -7.64
N SER A 48 31.64 24.80 -6.62
CA SER A 48 31.40 25.57 -5.38
C SER A 48 31.93 24.90 -4.10
N ARG A 49 32.64 23.77 -4.21
CA ARG A 49 33.03 22.91 -3.08
C ARG A 49 34.49 22.49 -3.19
N THR A 50 35.15 22.29 -2.05
CA THR A 50 36.53 21.78 -2.02
C THR A 50 36.55 20.26 -2.16
N ASP A 51 37.70 19.68 -2.54
CA ASP A 51 37.93 18.24 -2.59
C ASP A 51 37.56 17.53 -1.26
N LYS A 52 37.87 18.15 -0.12
CA LYS A 52 37.50 17.66 1.22
C LYS A 52 36.00 17.70 1.45
N ASP A 53 35.31 18.75 1.02
CA ASP A 53 33.84 18.84 1.12
C ASP A 53 33.17 17.75 0.28
N VAL A 54 33.67 17.53 -0.94
CA VAL A 54 33.21 16.46 -1.83
C VAL A 54 33.42 15.10 -1.18
N GLN A 55 34.60 14.82 -0.62
CA GLN A 55 34.89 13.55 0.06
C GLN A 55 33.94 13.32 1.25
N LEU A 56 33.74 14.35 2.09
CA LEU A 56 32.82 14.25 3.23
C LEU A 56 31.37 14.01 2.76
N HIS A 57 30.94 14.70 1.72
CA HIS A 57 29.61 14.53 1.12
C HIS A 57 29.45 13.13 0.54
N ALA A 58 30.44 12.62 -0.19
CA ALA A 58 30.45 11.28 -0.75
C ALA A 58 30.33 10.22 0.36
N ASN A 59 31.11 10.34 1.43
CA ASN A 59 31.03 9.41 2.58
C ASN A 59 29.64 9.37 3.21
N ARG A 60 29.03 10.54 3.45
CA ARG A 60 27.66 10.64 4.00
C ARG A 60 26.62 10.09 3.03
N TYR A 61 26.73 10.47 1.76
CA TYR A 61 25.84 10.02 0.70
C TYR A 61 25.87 8.50 0.56
N PHE A 62 27.05 7.89 0.49
CA PHE A 62 27.19 6.43 0.37
C PHE A 62 26.71 5.68 1.61
N LEU A 63 26.99 6.18 2.82
CA LEU A 63 26.46 5.58 4.05
C LEU A 63 24.93 5.61 4.06
N GLN A 64 24.33 6.75 3.70
CA GLN A 64 22.88 6.85 3.65
C GLN A 64 22.27 6.01 2.54
N LEU A 65 22.91 5.94 1.37
CA LEU A 65 22.51 5.06 0.29
C LEU A 65 22.57 3.59 0.74
N GLN A 66 23.60 3.19 1.48
CA GLN A 66 23.71 1.85 2.06
C GLN A 66 22.60 1.55 3.06
N MET A 67 22.27 2.50 3.94
CA MET A 67 21.17 2.36 4.90
C MET A 67 19.83 2.20 4.18
N LEU A 68 19.54 3.07 3.21
CA LEU A 68 18.32 3.01 2.40
C LEU A 68 18.21 1.71 1.60
N ASN A 69 19.29 1.29 0.94
CA ASN A 69 19.32 0.03 0.19
C ASN A 69 19.16 -1.19 1.11
N THR A 70 19.71 -1.14 2.32
CA THR A 70 19.51 -2.20 3.31
C THR A 70 18.06 -2.26 3.78
N GLN A 71 17.43 -1.10 4.03
CA GLN A 71 16.02 -1.04 4.38
C GLN A 71 15.14 -1.59 3.25
N LYS A 72 15.36 -1.18 2.00
CA LYS A 72 14.64 -1.70 0.83
C LYS A 72 14.78 -3.22 0.68
N ARG A 73 15.98 -3.77 0.89
CA ARG A 73 16.18 -5.24 0.87
C ARG A 73 15.39 -5.94 1.97
N LYS A 74 15.37 -5.40 3.18
CA LYS A 74 14.59 -5.96 4.30
C LYS A 74 13.09 -5.92 4.03
N GLU A 75 12.59 -4.81 3.49
CA GLU A 75 11.19 -4.66 3.09
C GLU A 75 10.81 -5.68 2.01
N MET A 76 11.64 -5.80 0.95
CA MET A 76 11.44 -6.80 -0.10
C MET A 76 11.44 -8.23 0.46
N GLN A 77 12.37 -8.57 1.36
CA GLN A 77 12.41 -9.88 2.01
C GLN A 77 11.17 -10.14 2.88
N ALA A 78 10.70 -9.12 3.62
CA ALA A 78 9.48 -9.24 4.42
C ALA A 78 8.25 -9.49 3.54
N MET A 79 8.15 -8.78 2.41
CA MET A 79 7.08 -8.96 1.42
C MET A 79 7.13 -10.35 0.76
N GLN A 80 8.31 -10.85 0.40
CA GLN A 80 8.47 -12.22 -0.11
C GLN A 80 8.13 -13.29 0.95
N ALA A 81 8.43 -13.04 2.22
CA ALA A 81 8.04 -13.94 3.30
C ALA A 81 6.51 -14.01 3.49
N VAL A 82 5.75 -13.01 3.04
CA VAL A 82 4.28 -13.10 2.97
C VAL A 82 3.89 -14.09 1.87
N ASP A 83 4.43 -13.99 0.66
CA ASP A 83 4.14 -14.90 -0.47
C ASP A 83 4.39 -16.37 -0.08
N ALA A 84 5.50 -16.64 0.62
CA ALA A 84 5.88 -17.98 1.02
C ALA A 84 4.88 -18.69 1.95
N LYS A 85 3.94 -17.96 2.58
CA LYS A 85 2.88 -18.52 3.45
C LYS A 85 1.62 -18.92 2.70
N TRP A 86 1.54 -18.64 1.40
CA TRP A 86 0.37 -18.84 0.57
C TRP A 86 0.63 -19.90 -0.48
N SER A 87 -0.27 -20.88 -0.56
CA SER A 87 -0.34 -21.80 -1.69
C SER A 87 -1.06 -21.13 -2.87
N ARG A 88 -0.94 -21.71 -4.06
CA ARG A 88 -1.66 -21.23 -5.25
C ARG A 88 -3.17 -21.33 -5.07
N GLU A 89 -3.63 -22.39 -4.41
CA GLU A 89 -5.04 -22.65 -4.16
C GLU A 89 -5.63 -21.64 -3.16
N ASP A 90 -4.91 -21.39 -2.05
CA ASP A 90 -5.33 -20.39 -1.05
C ASP A 90 -5.37 -18.99 -1.68
N ASP A 91 -4.37 -18.67 -2.50
CA ASP A 91 -4.25 -17.37 -3.15
C ASP A 91 -5.36 -17.13 -4.18
N ALA A 92 -5.64 -18.12 -5.03
CA ALA A 92 -6.74 -18.06 -5.99
C ALA A 92 -8.10 -17.88 -5.28
N ARG A 93 -8.31 -18.59 -4.17
CA ARG A 93 -9.52 -18.44 -3.36
C ARG A 93 -9.60 -17.05 -2.72
N PHE A 94 -8.48 -16.53 -2.22
CA PHE A 94 -8.42 -15.19 -1.66
C PHE A 94 -8.74 -14.11 -2.70
N GLU A 95 -8.22 -14.21 -3.91
CA GLU A 95 -8.54 -13.29 -5.01
C GLU A 95 -10.02 -13.35 -5.41
N GLU A 96 -10.62 -14.54 -5.48
CA GLU A 96 -12.06 -14.72 -5.70
C GLU A 96 -12.89 -14.01 -4.62
N LEU A 97 -12.48 -14.14 -3.36
CA LEU A 97 -13.13 -13.45 -2.24
C LEU A 97 -12.99 -11.94 -2.37
N LEU A 98 -11.81 -11.41 -2.70
CA LEU A 98 -11.62 -9.98 -2.93
C LEU A 98 -12.51 -9.46 -4.06
N ALA A 99 -12.64 -10.21 -5.16
CA ALA A 99 -13.50 -9.85 -6.28
C ALA A 99 -14.99 -9.81 -5.88
N ALA A 100 -15.44 -10.78 -5.08
CA ALA A 100 -16.81 -10.80 -4.54
C ALA A 100 -17.09 -9.61 -3.61
N HIS A 101 -16.09 -9.11 -2.89
CA HIS A 101 -16.19 -7.95 -2.00
C HIS A 101 -15.84 -6.61 -2.69
N SER A 102 -15.72 -6.59 -4.02
CA SER A 102 -15.36 -5.38 -4.78
C SER A 102 -16.31 -4.18 -4.58
N SER A 103 -17.57 -4.45 -4.23
CA SER A 103 -18.56 -3.40 -3.94
C SER A 103 -18.67 -3.03 -2.44
N ALA A 104 -17.83 -3.60 -1.58
CA ALA A 104 -17.86 -3.32 -0.15
C ALA A 104 -17.18 -1.98 0.18
N THR A 105 -17.69 -1.26 1.20
CA THR A 105 -17.05 -0.03 1.69
C THR A 105 -15.79 -0.29 2.50
N CYS A 106 -15.66 -1.48 3.08
CA CYS A 106 -14.50 -1.95 3.81
C CYS A 106 -14.32 -3.46 3.65
N TYR A 107 -13.09 -3.93 3.79
CA TYR A 107 -12.82 -5.35 3.92
C TYR A 107 -12.99 -5.80 5.37
N ASN A 108 -13.86 -6.78 5.61
CA ASN A 108 -13.94 -7.51 6.86
C ASN A 108 -13.00 -8.72 6.80
N TRP A 109 -11.79 -8.58 7.33
CA TRP A 109 -10.77 -9.65 7.27
C TRP A 109 -11.17 -10.90 8.04
N GLU A 110 -12.06 -10.81 9.04
CA GLU A 110 -12.58 -11.97 9.76
C GLU A 110 -13.51 -12.80 8.86
N ALA A 111 -14.39 -12.15 8.12
CA ALA A 111 -15.28 -12.81 7.18
C ALA A 111 -14.52 -13.46 6.01
N VAL A 112 -13.43 -12.83 5.56
CA VAL A 112 -12.56 -13.40 4.52
C VAL A 112 -11.75 -14.58 5.09
N ALA A 113 -11.17 -14.44 6.29
CA ALA A 113 -10.42 -15.52 6.95
C ALA A 113 -11.28 -16.74 7.26
N ALA A 114 -12.54 -16.56 7.63
CA ALA A 114 -13.48 -17.65 7.88
C ALA A 114 -13.70 -18.57 6.64
N GLN A 115 -13.38 -18.08 5.44
CA GLN A 115 -13.51 -18.81 4.18
C GLN A 115 -12.18 -19.40 3.67
N LEU A 116 -11.08 -19.18 4.39
CA LEU A 116 -9.75 -19.67 4.05
C LEU A 116 -9.24 -20.58 5.18
N PRO A 117 -9.09 -21.90 4.93
CA PRO A 117 -8.64 -22.82 5.97
C PRO A 117 -7.24 -22.41 6.47
N ASN A 118 -7.05 -22.45 7.78
CA ASN A 118 -5.77 -22.17 8.45
C ASN A 118 -5.18 -20.76 8.21
N LYS A 119 -5.98 -19.78 7.77
CA LYS A 119 -5.55 -18.37 7.68
C LYS A 119 -6.19 -17.54 8.78
N THR A 120 -5.38 -16.71 9.42
CA THR A 120 -5.84 -15.71 10.40
C THR A 120 -6.24 -14.41 9.68
N PRO A 121 -7.15 -13.59 10.25
CA PRO A 121 -7.50 -12.28 9.68
C PRO A 121 -6.26 -11.40 9.42
N ARG A 122 -5.25 -11.50 10.30
CA ARG A 122 -3.97 -10.84 10.12
C ARG A 122 -3.21 -11.34 8.89
N THR A 123 -3.09 -12.66 8.71
CA THR A 123 -2.41 -13.24 7.54
C THR A 123 -3.11 -12.88 6.23
N VAL A 124 -4.45 -12.83 6.25
CA VAL A 124 -5.27 -12.39 5.10
C VAL A 124 -5.01 -10.90 4.79
N ARG A 125 -4.99 -10.03 5.79
CA ARG A 125 -4.65 -8.61 5.60
C ARG A 125 -3.21 -8.44 5.09
N ASP A 126 -2.26 -9.16 5.67
CA ASP A 126 -0.86 -9.10 5.23
C ASP A 126 -0.73 -9.49 3.75
N ARG A 127 -1.53 -10.47 3.28
CA ARG A 127 -1.61 -10.84 1.87
C ARG A 127 -2.17 -9.73 1.00
N TYR A 128 -3.25 -9.10 1.44
CA TYR A 128 -3.79 -7.92 0.75
C TYR A 128 -2.76 -6.80 0.63
N LEU A 129 -2.04 -6.49 1.72
CA LEU A 129 -1.00 -5.45 1.72
C LEU A 129 0.15 -5.78 0.78
N LYS A 130 0.54 -7.06 0.67
CA LYS A 130 1.50 -7.53 -0.32
C LYS A 130 1.00 -7.31 -1.75
N LEU A 131 -0.28 -7.60 -2.04
CA LEU A 131 -0.86 -7.33 -3.36
C LEU A 131 -0.84 -5.82 -3.69
N VAL A 132 -1.18 -4.96 -2.73
CA VAL A 132 -1.08 -3.50 -2.89
C VAL A 132 0.36 -3.06 -3.14
N TYR A 133 1.33 -3.64 -2.41
CA TYR A 133 2.76 -3.40 -2.61
C TYR A 133 3.21 -3.78 -4.03
N ASP A 134 2.75 -4.92 -4.54
CA ASP A 134 3.06 -5.42 -5.88
C ASP A 134 2.45 -4.53 -6.97
N ILE A 135 1.18 -4.13 -6.83
CA ILE A 135 0.54 -3.18 -7.75
C ILE A 135 1.33 -1.88 -7.82
N ALA A 136 1.72 -1.33 -6.67
CA ALA A 136 2.54 -0.12 -6.64
C ALA A 136 3.90 -0.32 -7.32
N HIS A 137 4.51 -1.51 -7.23
CA HIS A 137 5.75 -1.83 -7.96
C HIS A 137 5.52 -1.87 -9.47
N ILE A 138 4.45 -2.54 -9.91
CA ILE A 138 4.06 -2.62 -11.33
C ILE A 138 3.79 -1.23 -11.91
N GLU A 139 3.02 -0.39 -11.21
CA GLU A 139 2.72 0.99 -11.63
C GLU A 139 3.98 1.87 -11.74
N ASN A 140 5.03 1.57 -10.97
CA ASN A 140 6.31 2.26 -11.05
C ASN A 140 7.26 1.64 -12.10
N GLY A 141 6.81 0.64 -12.87
CA GLY A 141 7.60 -0.03 -13.91
C GLY A 141 8.56 -1.10 -13.40
N TYR A 142 8.38 -1.58 -12.16
CA TYR A 142 9.17 -2.67 -11.60
C TYR A 142 8.51 -4.02 -11.87
N HIS A 143 9.33 -5.02 -12.16
CA HIS A 143 8.89 -6.41 -12.27
C HIS A 143 8.57 -6.99 -10.89
N VAL A 144 7.45 -7.70 -10.77
CA VAL A 144 7.06 -8.44 -9.56
C VAL A 144 7.13 -9.93 -9.86
N THR A 145 7.78 -10.68 -8.97
CA THR A 145 7.79 -12.15 -8.99
C THR A 145 7.19 -12.66 -7.70
N MET A 146 6.15 -13.50 -7.80
CA MET A 146 5.51 -14.13 -6.64
C MET A 146 6.21 -15.44 -6.30
N HIS A 147 6.56 -15.61 -5.03
CA HIS A 147 7.18 -16.84 -4.51
C HIS A 147 6.22 -17.58 -3.58
N LEU A 148 5.12 -18.08 -4.16
CA LEU A 148 4.13 -18.86 -3.43
C LEU A 148 4.73 -20.17 -2.90
N GLY A 149 4.50 -20.43 -1.61
CA GLY A 149 5.03 -21.59 -0.89
C GLY A 149 3.99 -22.70 -0.69
N GLY A 150 4.37 -23.76 0.02
CA GLY A 150 3.42 -24.74 0.52
C GLY A 150 2.62 -24.15 1.69
N ALA A 151 1.38 -24.59 1.89
CA ALA A 151 0.51 -24.13 2.98
C ALA A 151 1.20 -24.32 4.35
N HIS A 152 1.86 -23.27 4.84
CA HIS A 152 2.53 -23.30 6.13
C HIS A 152 1.55 -22.80 7.18
N GLU A 153 1.23 -23.65 8.15
CA GLU A 153 0.39 -23.28 9.28
C GLU A 153 1.01 -22.09 10.02
N ASP A 154 0.21 -21.07 10.26
CA ASP A 154 0.53 -19.98 11.18
C ASP A 154 0.43 -20.53 12.60
N ARG A 155 1.49 -21.20 13.07
CA ARG A 155 1.61 -21.66 14.47
C ARG A 155 1.83 -20.48 15.40
N THR A 156 0.88 -19.56 15.46
CA THR A 156 0.84 -18.57 16.54
C THR A 156 0.33 -19.29 17.79
N PRO A 157 1.12 -19.40 18.88
CA PRO A 157 0.66 -20.04 20.11
C PRO A 157 -0.57 -19.32 20.65
N PRO A 158 -1.61 -20.05 21.12
CA PRO A 158 -2.75 -19.44 21.76
C PRO A 158 -2.28 -18.83 23.10
N GLY A 159 -2.01 -17.52 23.12
CA GLY A 159 -1.63 -16.81 24.35
C GLY A 159 -0.71 -15.60 24.22
N SER A 160 -0.21 -15.24 23.03
CA SER A 160 0.71 -14.08 22.86
C SER A 160 0.06 -12.84 22.21
N SER A 161 -1.24 -12.63 22.46
CA SER A 161 -1.93 -11.40 22.08
C SER A 161 -2.92 -11.03 23.17
N ASN A 162 -2.46 -10.27 24.18
CA ASN A 162 -3.34 -9.50 25.05
C ASN A 162 -3.83 -8.21 24.34
N ALA A 163 -4.13 -8.31 23.05
CA ALA A 163 -5.00 -7.36 22.38
C ALA A 163 -6.28 -8.14 22.09
N GLU A 164 -7.40 -7.69 22.63
CA GLU A 164 -8.72 -8.15 22.20
C GLU A 164 -8.79 -8.17 20.67
N PRO A 165 -9.65 -9.02 20.06
CA PRO A 165 -9.87 -8.99 18.62
C PRO A 165 -10.53 -7.64 18.28
N CYS A 166 -9.70 -6.62 18.09
CA CYS A 166 -10.12 -5.38 17.49
C CYS A 166 -10.41 -5.74 16.04
N ALA A 167 -11.69 -5.89 15.72
CA ALA A 167 -12.14 -6.24 14.38
C ALA A 167 -11.44 -5.34 13.38
N MET A 168 -10.53 -5.94 12.61
CA MET A 168 -9.62 -5.18 11.75
C MET A 168 -10.37 -4.88 10.46
N TYR A 169 -10.85 -3.64 10.34
CA TYR A 169 -11.47 -3.13 9.11
C TYR A 169 -10.49 -2.22 8.39
N ASP A 170 -10.28 -2.46 7.10
CA ASP A 170 -9.62 -1.48 6.23
C ASP A 170 -10.66 -0.91 5.27
N CYS A 171 -10.85 0.41 5.31
CA CYS A 171 -11.71 1.11 4.37
C CYS A 171 -11.20 0.97 2.94
N CYS A 172 -12.12 0.74 2.00
CA CYS A 172 -11.82 0.67 0.57
C CYS A 172 -11.60 2.08 0.00
N THR A 173 -12.26 3.10 0.55
CA THR A 173 -12.11 4.50 0.13
C THR A 173 -11.20 5.26 1.10
N MET A 174 -10.17 5.89 0.55
CA MET A 174 -9.27 6.79 1.29
C MET A 174 -9.85 8.20 1.37
N LEU A 175 -9.55 8.95 2.43
CA LEU A 175 -9.87 10.38 2.51
C LEU A 175 -8.77 11.23 1.87
N THR A 176 -9.13 12.36 1.27
CA THR A 176 -8.14 13.41 0.97
C THR A 176 -7.68 14.08 2.27
N PRO A 177 -6.52 14.76 2.31
CA PRO A 177 -6.07 15.46 3.51
C PRO A 177 -7.10 16.48 4.03
N ASP A 178 -7.75 17.22 3.12
CA ASP A 178 -8.78 18.20 3.49
C ASP A 178 -10.04 17.55 4.08
N GLU A 179 -10.41 16.37 3.59
CA GLU A 179 -11.57 15.60 4.07
C GLU A 179 -11.28 14.95 5.42
N GLU A 180 -10.07 14.45 5.60
CA GLU A 180 -9.60 13.97 6.89
C GLU A 180 -9.58 15.11 7.91
N ASP A 181 -9.03 16.27 7.56
CA ASP A 181 -9.02 17.46 8.43
C ASP A 181 -10.46 17.88 8.81
N ALA A 182 -11.38 17.91 7.84
CA ALA A 182 -12.78 18.20 8.08
C ALA A 182 -13.44 17.16 9.01
N LEU A 183 -13.15 15.87 8.83
CA LEU A 183 -13.70 14.78 9.66
C LEU A 183 -13.14 14.82 11.08
N MET A 184 -11.83 15.03 11.25
CA MET A 184 -11.19 15.11 12.57
C MET A 184 -11.64 16.36 13.33
N THR A 185 -11.72 17.51 12.66
CA THR A 185 -12.28 18.73 13.26
C THR A 185 -13.75 18.54 13.65
N ALA A 186 -14.55 17.86 12.81
CA ALA A 186 -15.93 17.55 13.14
C ALA A 186 -16.02 16.60 14.35
N LEU A 187 -15.13 15.60 14.46
CA LEU A 187 -15.08 14.68 15.58
C LEU A 187 -14.81 15.40 16.91
N GLU A 188 -13.88 16.37 16.92
CA GLU A 188 -13.56 17.19 18.10
C GLU A 188 -14.74 18.07 18.53
N GLU A 189 -15.51 18.61 17.58
CA GLU A 189 -16.63 19.51 17.87
C GLU A 189 -18.00 18.82 18.02
N THR A 190 -18.06 17.52 17.76
CA THR A 190 -19.30 16.76 17.89
C THR A 190 -19.64 16.57 19.36
N LYS A 191 -20.75 17.17 19.79
CA LYS A 191 -21.26 16.97 21.14
C LYS A 191 -21.85 15.57 21.24
N ILE A 192 -21.31 14.76 22.16
CA ILE A 192 -21.80 13.42 22.43
C ILE A 192 -23.27 13.52 22.91
N PRO A 193 -24.22 12.87 22.23
CA PRO A 193 -25.61 12.88 22.67
C PRO A 193 -25.77 12.15 24.03
N PRO A 194 -26.71 12.57 24.89
CA PRO A 194 -26.87 12.00 26.23
C PRO A 194 -27.25 10.51 26.24
N MET A 195 -27.79 10.00 25.13
CA MET A 195 -28.14 8.60 24.92
C MET A 195 -26.99 7.73 24.39
N ALA A 196 -25.84 8.33 24.06
CA ALA A 196 -24.70 7.58 23.54
C ALA A 196 -24.02 6.78 24.66
N THR A 197 -23.85 5.47 24.42
CA THR A 197 -23.19 4.57 25.37
C THR A 197 -21.71 4.39 25.02
N PRO A 198 -20.84 4.02 25.97
CA PRO A 198 -19.43 3.76 25.68
C PRO A 198 -19.18 2.73 24.55
N PRO A 199 -19.97 1.63 24.44
CA PRO A 199 -19.86 0.71 23.30
C PRO A 199 -20.16 1.37 21.95
N MET A 200 -21.19 2.22 21.87
CA MET A 200 -21.50 2.95 20.63
C MET A 200 -20.36 3.88 20.22
N LEU A 201 -19.78 4.59 21.19
CA LEU A 201 -18.62 5.47 20.95
C LEU A 201 -17.41 4.68 20.43
N ALA A 202 -17.15 3.49 20.99
CA ALA A 202 -16.08 2.62 20.54
C ALA A 202 -16.28 2.15 19.09
N VAL A 203 -17.51 1.78 18.72
CA VAL A 203 -17.86 1.38 17.35
C VAL A 203 -17.65 2.54 16.36
N VAL A 204 -18.14 3.74 16.68
CA VAL A 204 -17.95 4.93 15.84
C VAL A 204 -16.47 5.29 15.74
N ALA A 205 -15.73 5.25 16.84
CA ALA A 205 -14.29 5.51 16.83
C ALA A 205 -13.53 4.49 15.96
N ALA A 206 -13.86 3.21 16.06
CA ALA A 206 -13.27 2.16 15.21
C ALA A 206 -13.55 2.40 13.72
N ALA A 207 -14.77 2.81 13.36
CA ALA A 207 -15.13 3.16 11.99
C ALA A 207 -14.35 4.38 11.48
N VAL A 208 -14.21 5.44 12.30
CA VAL A 208 -13.42 6.63 11.95
C VAL A 208 -11.94 6.27 11.76
N VAL A 209 -11.36 5.49 12.67
CA VAL A 209 -9.97 5.01 12.57
C VAL A 209 -9.77 4.21 11.27
N ALA A 210 -10.73 3.36 10.88
CA ALA A 210 -10.66 2.64 9.61
C ALA A 210 -10.65 3.58 8.40
N MET A 211 -11.39 4.70 8.43
CA MET A 211 -11.46 5.69 7.36
C MET A 211 -10.22 6.58 7.25
N THR A 212 -9.53 6.83 8.36
CA THR A 212 -8.33 7.68 8.42
C THR A 212 -7.02 6.87 8.38
N ASN A 213 -7.09 5.55 8.27
CA ASN A 213 -5.89 4.71 8.24
C ASN A 213 -5.24 4.73 6.84
N HIS A 214 -4.16 5.49 6.69
CA HIS A 214 -3.47 5.71 5.41
C HIS A 214 -2.29 4.79 5.09
N VAL A 215 -2.13 3.66 5.77
CA VAL A 215 -0.93 2.81 5.60
C VAL A 215 -0.67 2.51 4.10
N ASN A 216 0.43 3.07 3.58
CA ASN A 216 0.98 2.88 2.24
C ASN A 216 0.07 3.26 1.05
N ARG A 217 -0.93 4.12 1.24
CA ARG A 217 -1.83 4.54 0.15
C ARG A 217 -1.63 6.02 -0.19
N LYS A 218 -1.63 6.34 -1.48
CA LYS A 218 -1.65 7.74 -1.93
C LYS A 218 -3.04 8.32 -1.70
N PRO A 219 -3.18 9.54 -1.15
CA PRO A 219 -4.49 10.17 -1.03
C PRO A 219 -5.18 10.26 -2.40
N PRO A 220 -6.48 9.99 -2.49
CA PRO A 220 -7.17 9.93 -3.77
C PRO A 220 -7.28 11.34 -4.35
N THR A 221 -7.25 11.46 -5.67
CA THR A 221 -7.65 12.70 -6.33
C THR A 221 -9.13 12.56 -6.66
N ARG A 222 -9.99 13.27 -5.92
CA ARG A 222 -11.45 13.23 -6.13
C ARG A 222 -11.85 14.27 -7.17
N GLU A 223 -12.62 13.82 -8.15
CA GLU A 223 -13.33 14.69 -9.11
C GLU A 223 -14.72 15.09 -8.58
N THR A 224 -15.23 14.36 -7.58
CA THR A 224 -16.48 14.66 -6.87
C THR A 224 -16.27 15.78 -5.82
N PRO A 225 -17.31 16.55 -5.48
CA PRO A 225 -17.22 17.58 -4.45
C PRO A 225 -16.88 16.95 -3.09
N LYS A 226 -15.83 17.49 -2.44
CA LYS A 226 -15.41 17.09 -1.09
C LYS A 226 -16.53 17.42 -0.08
N PHE A 227 -16.68 16.58 0.93
CA PHE A 227 -17.62 16.86 2.01
C PHE A 227 -17.10 18.00 2.90
N SER A 228 -18.02 18.78 3.46
CA SER A 228 -17.70 19.83 4.42
C SER A 228 -17.60 19.29 5.85
N LYS A 229 -17.04 20.08 6.75
CA LYS A 229 -17.06 19.79 8.19
C LYS A 229 -18.48 19.62 8.74
N ASP A 230 -19.46 20.38 8.24
CA ASP A 230 -20.86 20.25 8.66
C ASP A 230 -21.48 18.93 8.19
N ASP A 231 -21.13 18.48 6.99
CA ASP A 231 -21.54 17.16 6.48
C ASP A 231 -20.95 16.04 7.36
N ALA A 232 -19.65 16.14 7.71
CA ALA A 232 -18.99 15.19 8.60
C ALA A 232 -19.62 15.16 10.00
N LYS A 233 -19.94 16.31 10.56
CA LYS A 233 -20.63 16.42 11.86
C LYS A 233 -22.01 15.79 11.81
N HIS A 234 -22.77 16.03 10.74
CA HIS A 234 -24.08 15.41 10.54
C HIS A 234 -23.97 13.88 10.43
N ALA A 235 -22.99 13.38 9.68
CA ALA A 235 -22.72 11.95 9.53
C ALA A 235 -22.35 11.28 10.86
N LEU A 236 -21.48 11.91 11.68
CA LEU A 236 -21.12 11.41 13.00
C LEU A 236 -22.32 11.36 13.95
N LEU A 237 -23.18 12.38 13.94
CA LEU A 237 -24.40 12.38 14.74
C LEU A 237 -25.37 11.28 14.29
N GLN A 238 -25.55 11.06 12.98
CA GLN A 238 -26.34 9.95 12.46
C GLN A 238 -25.78 8.60 12.92
N ALA A 239 -24.45 8.41 12.85
CA ALA A 239 -23.79 7.20 13.32
C ALA A 239 -24.02 6.93 14.82
N LEU A 240 -23.98 7.99 15.65
CA LEU A 240 -24.26 7.90 17.09
C LEU A 240 -25.75 7.66 17.42
N MET A 241 -26.64 7.76 16.43
CA MET A 241 -28.06 7.44 16.57
C MET A 241 -28.40 6.03 16.07
N MET A 242 -27.44 5.27 15.56
CA MET A 242 -27.67 3.90 15.10
C MET A 242 -27.71 2.94 16.30
N GLU A 243 -28.90 2.39 16.60
CA GLU A 243 -29.07 1.43 17.68
C GLU A 243 -28.50 0.05 17.30
N ASN A 244 -27.72 -0.56 18.21
CA ASN A 244 -27.13 -1.90 18.07
C ASN A 244 -26.31 -2.12 16.78
N ALA A 245 -25.74 -1.06 16.21
CA ALA A 245 -24.93 -1.16 15.01
C ALA A 245 -23.53 -1.71 15.32
N ASP A 246 -23.05 -2.61 14.47
CA ASP A 246 -21.64 -3.01 14.44
C ASP A 246 -20.78 -2.00 13.65
N THR A 247 -19.45 -2.16 13.72
CA THR A 247 -18.50 -1.26 13.05
C THR A 247 -18.70 -1.21 11.55
N GLY A 248 -19.00 -2.34 10.90
CA GLY A 248 -19.25 -2.39 9.46
C GLY A 248 -20.49 -1.60 9.06
N THR A 249 -21.55 -1.66 9.86
CA THR A 249 -22.81 -0.94 9.65
C THR A 249 -22.61 0.56 9.79
N VAL A 250 -21.89 1.00 10.83
CA VAL A 250 -21.54 2.41 11.02
C VAL A 250 -20.65 2.93 9.89
N LEU A 251 -19.67 2.15 9.46
CA LEU A 251 -18.75 2.52 8.38
C LEU A 251 -19.49 2.67 7.03
N ASN A 252 -20.40 1.75 6.71
CA ASN A 252 -21.28 1.88 5.55
C ASN A 252 -22.15 3.15 5.62
N GLY A 253 -22.72 3.44 6.80
CA GLY A 253 -23.49 4.65 7.05
C GLY A 253 -22.68 5.93 6.81
N LEU A 254 -21.47 5.99 7.35
CA LEU A 254 -20.54 7.11 7.16
C LEU A 254 -20.13 7.27 5.69
N HIS A 255 -19.80 6.18 5.00
CA HIS A 255 -19.49 6.21 3.56
C HIS A 255 -20.63 6.78 2.72
N ARG A 256 -21.88 6.41 3.05
CA ARG A 256 -23.07 6.91 2.35
C ARG A 256 -23.34 8.38 2.67
N ALA A 257 -23.30 8.76 3.96
CA ALA A 257 -23.54 10.13 4.40
C ALA A 257 -22.51 11.11 3.83
N LEU A 258 -21.25 10.69 3.77
CA LEU A 258 -20.12 11.50 3.27
C LEU A 258 -19.89 11.35 1.75
N ARG A 259 -20.75 10.62 1.04
CA ARG A 259 -20.72 10.44 -0.42
C ARG A 259 -19.37 9.90 -0.93
N LEU A 260 -18.77 8.97 -0.19
CA LEU A 260 -17.44 8.40 -0.47
C LEU A 260 -17.46 7.26 -1.50
N HIS A 261 -18.48 7.21 -2.36
CA HIS A 261 -18.64 6.14 -3.34
C HIS A 261 -17.76 6.40 -4.57
N ASP A 262 -16.88 5.46 -4.89
CA ASP A 262 -16.12 5.50 -6.14
C ASP A 262 -17.01 4.97 -7.27
N MET A 263 -17.54 5.88 -8.09
CA MET A 263 -18.43 5.55 -9.21
C MET A 263 -17.73 4.79 -10.35
N ARG A 264 -16.43 4.49 -10.25
CA ARG A 264 -15.66 3.89 -11.36
C ARG A 264 -15.95 2.41 -11.63
N TYR A 265 -16.57 1.68 -10.70
CA TYR A 265 -16.75 0.22 -10.83
C TYR A 265 -18.19 -0.27 -11.00
N ASN A 266 -19.19 0.61 -10.92
CA ASN A 266 -20.59 0.17 -10.81
C ASN A 266 -21.39 0.17 -12.13
N ASP A 267 -20.79 0.57 -13.26
CA ASP A 267 -21.50 0.72 -14.55
C ASP A 267 -20.98 -0.20 -15.69
N ALA A 268 -20.10 -1.17 -15.41
CA ALA A 268 -19.87 -2.23 -16.39
C ALA A 268 -21.04 -3.24 -16.29
N PRO A 269 -21.85 -3.44 -17.35
CA PRO A 269 -22.88 -4.47 -17.33
C PRO A 269 -22.21 -5.82 -17.06
N ARG A 270 -22.56 -6.45 -15.95
CA ARG A 270 -22.17 -7.82 -15.65
C ARG A 270 -22.79 -8.71 -16.72
N ASN A 271 -22.00 -9.12 -17.71
CA ASN A 271 -22.38 -10.19 -18.62
C ASN A 271 -22.41 -11.48 -17.80
N ASP A 272 -23.57 -11.75 -17.20
CA ASP A 272 -23.95 -13.07 -16.70
C ASP A 272 -24.10 -14.01 -17.90
N THR A 273 -22.98 -14.47 -18.44
CA THR A 273 -22.94 -15.56 -19.42
C THR A 273 -21.59 -16.26 -19.36
N PHE A 274 -21.25 -16.78 -18.17
CA PHE A 274 -20.35 -17.93 -18.09
C PHE A 274 -21.18 -19.18 -17.79
N VAL A 275 -22.04 -19.52 -18.75
CA VAL A 275 -22.59 -20.87 -18.84
C VAL A 275 -21.44 -21.78 -19.28
N GLN A 276 -21.19 -22.81 -18.47
CA GLN A 276 -20.29 -23.92 -18.75
C GLN A 276 -20.34 -24.36 -20.22
N LYS A 277 -19.24 -24.16 -20.96
CA LYS A 277 -18.85 -25.07 -22.03
C LYS A 277 -17.58 -25.77 -21.60
N ALA A 278 -17.75 -26.97 -21.07
CA ALA A 278 -16.70 -27.97 -21.05
C ALA A 278 -16.45 -28.40 -22.49
N GLU A 279 -15.29 -28.05 -23.04
CA GLU A 279 -14.73 -28.75 -24.21
C GLU A 279 -13.62 -29.71 -23.74
N PRO A 280 -13.54 -30.93 -24.31
CA PRO A 280 -12.68 -31.98 -23.80
C PRO A 280 -11.21 -31.72 -24.13
N TYR A 281 -10.35 -32.12 -23.21
CA TYR A 281 -8.89 -32.19 -23.33
C TYR A 281 -8.45 -32.79 -24.69
N ALA A 282 -7.82 -31.98 -25.53
CA ALA A 282 -7.01 -32.45 -26.65
C ALA A 282 -5.57 -32.62 -26.16
N SER A 283 -5.09 -33.87 -26.20
CA SER A 283 -3.70 -34.24 -25.95
C SER A 283 -2.74 -33.49 -26.87
N ASN A 284 -1.92 -32.58 -26.33
CA ASN A 284 -0.77 -32.04 -27.05
C ASN A 284 0.48 -32.87 -26.73
N GLN A 285 0.89 -33.64 -27.74
CA GLN A 285 2.18 -34.35 -27.78
C GLN A 285 3.34 -33.33 -27.72
N HIS A 286 4.34 -33.63 -26.89
CA HIS A 286 5.62 -32.93 -26.88
C HIS A 286 6.30 -33.01 -28.25
N HIS A 287 6.69 -31.84 -28.79
CA HIS A 287 7.76 -31.73 -29.77
C HIS A 287 8.87 -30.88 -29.17
N PRO A 288 10.14 -31.34 -29.13
CA PRO A 288 11.24 -30.55 -28.62
C PRO A 288 11.56 -29.42 -29.59
N MET A 289 11.68 -28.20 -29.06
CA MET A 289 12.11 -27.01 -29.82
C MET A 289 13.62 -27.08 -30.04
N ASP A 290 14.02 -27.04 -31.31
CA ASP A 290 15.41 -27.00 -31.74
C ASP A 290 15.97 -25.58 -31.54
N LEU A 291 17.15 -25.51 -30.92
CA LEU A 291 17.81 -24.30 -30.43
C LEU A 291 18.96 -23.96 -31.38
N ASP A 292 18.67 -23.58 -32.62
CA ASP A 292 19.70 -23.11 -33.55
C ASP A 292 19.10 -22.27 -34.68
N THR A 293 18.64 -21.04 -34.40
CA THR A 293 18.58 -19.99 -35.43
C THR A 293 18.52 -18.58 -34.84
N PHE A 294 19.67 -18.01 -34.44
CA PHE A 294 19.87 -16.56 -34.52
C PHE A 294 21.35 -16.27 -34.79
N SER A 295 21.70 -16.29 -36.08
CA SER A 295 22.81 -15.54 -36.63
C SER A 295 22.26 -14.66 -37.75
N VAL A 296 22.79 -13.43 -37.83
CA VAL A 296 22.72 -12.48 -38.95
C VAL A 296 21.50 -11.54 -38.96
N LEU A 297 21.57 -10.43 -38.21
CA LEU A 297 21.77 -9.02 -38.67
C LEU A 297 21.59 -8.03 -37.51
#